data_AF-A0AAN9EVN9-F1
#
_entry.id   AF-A0AAN9EVN9-F1
#
_cell.length_a   1.000
_cell.length_b   1.000
_cell.length_c   1.000
_cell.angle_alpha   90.00
_cell.angle_beta   90.00
_cell.angle_gamma   90.00
#
_symmetry.space_group_name_H-M   'P 1'
#
loop_
_entity.id
_entity.type
_entity.pdbx_description
1 polymer ?
#
loop_
_entity_poly.entity_id
_entity_poly.type
_entity_poly.pdbx_seq_one_letter_code
_entity_poly.pdbx_strand_id
1 'polypeptide(L)'
;MRTLSREFRSIKRPNPNPKLSKSLSPTKSEAKFNAKPKSEAWCVYLILATNHPIKTYVGVTTNFPRRLKQHNGELKGGAKASRAGRPWICACIICGFTDRNEACVFESKWKAFSRKIPRKNQNDNLSNQSEDASLPLLRHRQAALNRVKGSRDWTHLEISWHLDPL
;
A
#
# COMPACT_ATOMS: atom_id res chain seq x y z
N MET A 1 53.78 -15.64 -7.62
CA MET A 1 54.58 -14.43 -7.86
C MET A 1 53.72 -13.39 -8.56
N ARG A 2 53.71 -12.15 -8.01
CA ARG A 2 53.40 -10.83 -8.60
C ARG A 2 52.00 -10.61 -9.20
N THR A 3 51.01 -10.02 -8.51
CA THR A 3 50.78 -8.62 -8.06
C THR A 3 50.76 -7.54 -9.15
N LEU A 4 49.57 -6.97 -9.41
CA LEU A 4 49.32 -5.57 -9.77
C LEU A 4 47.94 -5.19 -9.13
N SER A 5 47.81 -4.52 -7.98
CA SER A 5 47.90 -3.06 -7.69
C SER A 5 47.10 -2.15 -8.63
N ARG A 6 46.43 -1.06 -8.25
CA ARG A 6 45.89 -0.45 -7.01
C ARG A 6 45.22 0.85 -7.53
N GLU A 7 44.07 1.25 -6.95
CA GLU A 7 43.39 2.56 -7.12
C GLU A 7 42.80 2.83 -8.53
N PHE A 8 41.56 3.31 -8.66
CA PHE A 8 41.29 4.75 -8.64
C PHE A 8 39.99 5.15 -7.92
N ARG A 9 40.08 6.32 -7.29
CA ARG A 9 39.19 6.92 -6.30
C ARG A 9 37.94 7.58 -6.89
N SER A 10 36.93 7.67 -6.04
CA SER A 10 35.72 8.50 -6.08
C SER A 10 35.95 9.91 -6.64
N ILE A 11 35.08 10.33 -7.58
CA ILE A 11 34.92 11.74 -7.96
C ILE A 11 33.44 12.11 -7.76
N LYS A 12 33.19 12.82 -6.65
CA LYS A 12 32.00 13.67 -6.44
C LYS A 12 32.00 14.76 -7.51
N ARG A 13 30.89 14.94 -8.23
CA ARG A 13 30.66 16.14 -9.04
C ARG A 13 29.84 17.16 -8.22
N PRO A 14 30.24 18.43 -8.17
CA PRO A 14 29.53 19.46 -7.42
C PRO A 14 28.25 19.93 -8.12
N ASN A 15 27.33 20.39 -7.29
CA ASN A 15 25.99 20.91 -7.57
C ASN A 15 26.04 22.37 -8.06
N PRO A 16 25.44 22.74 -9.21
CA PRO A 16 25.15 24.13 -9.52
C PRO A 16 23.71 24.47 -9.11
N ASN A 17 23.61 25.36 -8.14
CA ASN A 17 22.39 25.99 -7.65
C ASN A 17 22.15 27.29 -8.43
N PRO A 18 20.97 27.55 -9.03
CA PRO A 18 20.54 28.91 -9.33
C PRO A 18 19.33 29.31 -8.48
N LYS A 19 19.45 30.45 -7.81
CA LYS A 19 18.39 31.12 -7.05
C LYS A 19 17.48 31.96 -7.96
N LEU A 20 16.16 31.82 -7.75
CA LEU A 20 15.13 32.86 -7.53
C LEU A 20 14.57 33.73 -8.68
N SER A 21 13.24 33.60 -8.93
CA SER A 21 12.20 34.68 -8.88
C SER A 21 10.80 34.09 -9.21
N LYS A 22 9.82 34.07 -8.27
CA LYS A 22 8.55 34.88 -8.21
C LYS A 22 7.87 35.10 -9.59
N SER A 23 6.58 34.94 -9.85
CA SER A 23 5.31 34.88 -9.09
C SER A 23 4.18 34.58 -10.12
N LEU A 24 3.11 33.81 -9.88
CA LEU A 24 1.78 34.23 -9.40
C LEU A 24 0.82 33.05 -9.65
N SER A 25 0.01 32.70 -8.65
CA SER A 25 -1.12 31.75 -8.70
C SER A 25 -2.38 32.40 -9.33
N PRO A 26 -3.44 31.65 -9.70
CA PRO A 26 -4.47 31.35 -8.68
C PRO A 26 -5.27 30.02 -8.82
N THR A 27 -5.70 29.47 -7.66
CA THR A 27 -6.94 28.70 -7.37
C THR A 27 -7.20 27.36 -8.11
N LYS A 28 -7.67 26.25 -7.56
CA LYS A 28 -8.35 25.76 -6.33
C LYS A 28 -8.05 24.23 -6.33
N SER A 29 -7.78 23.52 -5.25
CA SER A 29 -8.74 23.18 -4.19
C SER A 29 -7.99 22.62 -2.99
N GLU A 30 -8.46 23.04 -1.83
CA GLU A 30 -7.97 22.67 -0.51
C GLU A 30 -8.31 21.22 -0.17
N ALA A 31 -7.33 20.50 0.36
CA ALA A 31 -7.56 19.54 1.44
C ALA A 31 -6.46 19.75 2.49
N LYS A 32 -6.70 20.71 3.37
CA LYS A 32 -5.88 20.95 4.57
C LYS A 32 -6.05 19.79 5.53
N PHE A 33 -5.19 18.77 5.45
CA PHE A 33 -4.98 17.83 6.56
C PHE A 33 -3.98 18.43 7.55
N ASN A 34 -4.39 19.49 8.24
CA ASN A 34 -3.62 20.03 9.36
C ASN A 34 -4.31 19.62 10.66
N ALA A 35 -4.25 18.33 10.97
CA ALA A 35 -4.54 17.80 12.29
C ALA A 35 -3.21 17.31 12.88
N LYS A 36 -2.86 17.82 14.07
CA LYS A 36 -1.74 17.29 14.89
C LYS A 36 -1.87 15.75 14.94
N PRO A 37 -0.79 14.97 14.82
CA PRO A 37 -0.91 13.52 14.83
C PRO A 37 -1.43 13.12 16.22
N LYS A 38 -2.71 12.72 16.29
CA LYS A 38 -3.16 11.79 17.32
C LYS A 38 -2.16 10.64 17.26
N SER A 39 -1.57 10.31 18.42
CA SER A 39 -0.67 9.18 18.65
C SER A 39 -0.68 8.19 17.49
N GLU A 40 0.46 8.04 16.80
CA GLU A 40 0.61 7.24 15.56
C GLU A 40 0.13 5.80 15.77
N ALA A 41 -1.18 5.60 15.64
CA ALA A 41 -1.81 4.30 15.79
C ALA A 41 -1.30 3.41 14.67
N TRP A 42 -1.08 2.14 15.01
CA TRP A 42 -0.73 1.18 13.98
C TRP A 42 -1.94 0.96 13.08
N CYS A 43 -1.68 0.84 11.78
CA CYS A 43 -2.70 0.55 10.79
C CYS A 43 -2.24 -0.60 9.88
N VAL A 44 -3.20 -1.44 9.49
CA VAL A 44 -3.04 -2.46 8.45
C VAL A 44 -3.67 -1.92 7.19
N TYR A 45 -2.98 -2.01 6.06
CA TYR A 45 -3.49 -1.51 4.78
C TYR A 45 -3.49 -2.58 3.71
N LEU A 46 -4.44 -2.47 2.79
CA LEU A 46 -4.53 -3.19 1.53
C LEU A 46 -4.37 -2.19 0.40
N ILE A 47 -3.37 -2.41 -0.45
CA ILE A 47 -3.17 -1.67 -1.69
C ILE A 47 -3.35 -2.60 -2.88
N LEU A 48 -3.79 -2.03 -3.99
CA LEU A 48 -4.05 -2.70 -5.24
C LEU A 48 -3.15 -2.10 -6.32
N ALA A 49 -2.55 -2.95 -7.15
CA ALA A 49 -1.84 -2.54 -8.34
C ALA A 49 -2.86 -2.23 -9.44
N THR A 50 -2.74 -1.06 -10.07
CA THR A 50 -3.59 -0.70 -11.22
C THR A 50 -3.09 -1.33 -12.52
N ASN A 51 -1.80 -1.66 -12.59
CA ASN A 51 -1.20 -2.27 -13.78
C ASN A 51 -1.35 -3.79 -13.78
N HIS A 52 -1.62 -4.36 -14.95
CA HIS A 52 -1.65 -5.81 -15.15
C HIS A 52 -0.26 -6.43 -15.02
N PRO A 53 -0.15 -7.64 -14.44
CA PRO A 53 -1.21 -8.39 -13.76
C PRO A 53 -1.63 -7.73 -12.43
N ILE A 54 -2.95 -7.58 -12.23
CA ILE A 54 -3.52 -6.98 -11.03
C ILE A 54 -3.12 -7.79 -9.80
N LYS A 55 -2.59 -7.10 -8.79
CA LYS A 55 -2.06 -7.69 -7.56
C LYS A 55 -2.53 -6.89 -6.36
N THR A 56 -2.65 -7.58 -5.24
CA THR A 56 -2.91 -6.95 -3.95
C THR A 56 -1.70 -7.11 -3.03
N TYR A 57 -1.44 -6.10 -2.20
CA TYR A 57 -0.43 -6.15 -1.16
C TYR A 57 -1.06 -5.73 0.16
N VAL A 58 -0.77 -6.48 1.22
CA VAL A 58 -1.19 -6.18 2.58
C VAL A 58 0.06 -5.93 3.42
N GLY A 59 0.06 -4.85 4.20
CA GLY A 59 1.15 -4.50 5.09
C GLY A 59 0.71 -3.67 6.29
N VAL A 60 1.69 -3.34 7.14
CA VAL A 60 1.50 -2.59 8.38
C VAL A 60 2.30 -1.29 8.34
N THR A 61 1.72 -0.20 8.81
CA THR A 61 2.36 1.12 8.91
C THR A 61 1.67 1.97 9.96
N THR A 62 2.41 2.94 10.52
CA THR A 62 1.82 4.02 11.31
C THR A 62 1.47 5.24 10.45
N ASN A 63 2.20 5.42 9.33
CA ASN A 63 2.02 6.52 8.40
C ASN A 63 1.74 5.98 7.00
N PHE A 64 0.45 5.86 6.65
CA PHE A 64 0.01 5.31 5.36
C PHE A 64 0.37 6.20 4.16
N PRO A 65 0.13 7.52 4.17
CA PRO A 65 0.47 8.37 3.02
C PRO A 65 1.95 8.29 2.65
N ARG A 66 2.85 8.32 3.65
CA ARG A 66 4.29 8.15 3.42
C ARG A 66 4.59 6.77 2.83
N ARG A 67 3.99 5.70 3.36
CA ARG A 67 4.23 4.33 2.92
C ARG A 67 3.72 4.08 1.49
N LEU A 68 2.60 4.68 1.08
CA LEU A 68 2.10 4.60 -0.29
C LEU A 68 3.07 5.22 -1.29
N LYS A 69 3.61 6.40 -0.98
CA LYS A 69 4.65 7.06 -1.80
C LYS A 69 5.93 6.22 -1.92
N GLN A 70 6.32 5.52 -0.85
CA GLN A 70 7.43 4.56 -0.90
C GLN A 70 7.13 3.37 -1.82
N HIS A 71 5.91 2.82 -1.76
CA HIS A 71 5.47 1.75 -2.66
C HIS A 71 5.48 2.18 -4.13
N ASN A 72 5.04 3.42 -4.43
CA ASN A 72 5.06 4.01 -5.76
C ASN A 72 6.46 4.47 -6.23
N GLY A 73 7.44 4.54 -5.32
CA GLY A 73 8.82 4.87 -5.65
C GLY A 73 9.13 6.36 -5.68
N GLU A 74 8.18 7.21 -5.28
CA GLU A 74 8.40 8.64 -5.04
C GLU A 74 9.35 8.87 -3.86
N LEU A 75 9.33 7.96 -2.87
CA LEU A 75 10.21 7.99 -1.70
C LEU A 75 11.06 6.72 -1.60
N LYS A 76 12.27 6.87 -1.04
CA LYS A 76 13.16 5.73 -0.73
C LYS A 76 12.57 4.87 0.39
N GLY A 77 12.89 3.57 0.37
CA GLY A 77 12.48 2.61 1.42
C GLY A 77 11.24 1.77 1.10
N GLY A 78 10.77 1.77 -0.16
CA GLY A 78 9.69 0.86 -0.60
C GLY A 78 10.11 -0.61 -0.62
N ALA A 79 9.14 -1.51 -0.43
CA ALA A 79 9.36 -2.94 -0.49
C ALA A 79 9.82 -3.38 -1.89
N LYS A 80 10.81 -4.29 -1.98
CA LYS A 80 11.28 -4.82 -3.28
C LYS A 80 10.14 -5.42 -4.11
N ALA A 81 9.26 -6.18 -3.46
CA ALA A 81 8.10 -6.83 -4.09
C ALA A 81 7.08 -5.84 -4.65
N SER A 82 7.02 -4.60 -4.14
CA SER A 82 6.08 -3.61 -4.63
C SER A 82 6.56 -2.87 -5.89
N ARG A 83 7.78 -3.13 -6.38
CA ARG A 83 8.30 -2.45 -7.58
C ARG A 83 7.53 -2.82 -8.84
N ALA A 84 7.15 -4.09 -8.97
CA ALA A 84 6.53 -4.64 -10.18
C ALA A 84 5.02 -4.38 -10.29
N GLY A 85 4.36 -3.88 -9.25
CA GLY A 85 2.92 -3.60 -9.24
C GLY A 85 2.59 -2.11 -9.18
N ARG A 86 3.54 -1.23 -9.47
CA ARG A 86 3.29 0.22 -9.52
C ARG A 86 2.45 0.56 -10.76
N PRO A 87 1.56 1.57 -10.69
CA PRO A 87 1.21 2.34 -9.50
C PRO A 87 0.27 1.55 -8.57
N TRP A 88 0.40 1.83 -7.28
CA TRP A 88 -0.44 1.30 -6.22
C TRP A 88 -1.46 2.34 -5.78
N ILE A 89 -2.69 1.89 -5.62
CA ILE A 89 -3.80 2.66 -5.07
C ILE A 89 -4.27 2.03 -3.75
N CYS A 90 -4.85 2.86 -2.89
CA CYS A 90 -5.39 2.42 -1.61
C CYS A 90 -6.73 1.72 -1.80
N ALA A 91 -6.85 0.46 -1.35
CA ALA A 91 -8.10 -0.29 -1.41
C ALA A 91 -8.84 -0.28 -0.07
N CYS A 92 -8.12 -0.57 1.02
CA CYS A 92 -8.68 -0.60 2.37
C CYS A 92 -7.61 -0.20 3.41
N ILE A 93 -8.02 0.53 4.43
CA ILE A 93 -7.20 0.88 5.59
C ILE A 93 -7.95 0.46 6.85
N ILE A 94 -7.22 -0.12 7.78
CA ILE A 94 -7.71 -0.56 9.08
C ILE A 94 -6.83 0.09 10.13
N CYS A 95 -7.40 0.96 10.95
CA CYS A 95 -6.69 1.69 12.00
C CYS A 95 -7.33 1.41 13.37
N GLY A 96 -6.59 1.76 14.44
CA GLY A 96 -7.02 1.55 15.82
C GLY A 96 -6.21 0.51 16.58
N PHE A 97 -5.16 -0.05 15.98
CA PHE A 97 -4.25 -0.95 16.68
C PHE A 97 -3.37 -0.15 17.64
N THR A 98 -3.29 -0.60 18.89
CA THR A 98 -2.45 0.01 19.92
C THR A 98 -0.99 -0.39 19.71
N ASP A 99 -0.76 -1.65 19.36
CA ASP A 99 0.56 -2.25 19.25
C ASP A 99 0.89 -2.71 17.83
N ARG A 100 2.19 -2.62 17.50
CA ARG A 100 2.73 -3.20 16.26
C ARG A 100 2.47 -4.69 16.18
N ASN A 101 2.61 -5.39 17.30
CA ASN A 101 2.44 -6.85 17.36
C ASN A 101 1.01 -7.24 17.00
N GLU A 102 0.03 -6.49 17.51
CA GLU A 102 -1.38 -6.72 17.21
C GLU A 102 -1.67 -6.52 15.71
N ALA A 103 -1.18 -5.42 15.13
CA ALA A 103 -1.31 -5.15 13.70
C ALA A 103 -0.63 -6.23 12.84
N CYS A 104 0.56 -6.72 13.23
CA CYS A 104 1.26 -7.80 12.53
C CYS A 104 0.54 -9.16 12.64
N VAL A 105 -0.07 -9.47 13.80
CA VAL A 105 -0.90 -10.66 13.98
C VAL A 105 -2.14 -10.58 13.08
N PHE A 106 -2.79 -9.41 13.04
CA PHE A 106 -3.93 -9.18 12.18
C PHE A 106 -3.56 -9.34 10.69
N GLU A 107 -2.49 -8.69 10.24
CA GLU A 107 -1.95 -8.81 8.88
C GLU A 107 -1.69 -10.27 8.51
N SER A 108 -1.04 -11.02 9.40
CA SER A 108 -0.71 -12.42 9.19
C SER A 108 -1.96 -13.30 9.08
N LYS A 109 -2.95 -13.08 9.95
CA LYS A 109 -4.25 -13.76 9.90
C LYS A 109 -4.98 -13.43 8.60
N TRP A 110 -5.06 -12.18 8.20
CA TRP A 110 -5.73 -11.77 6.96
C TRP A 110 -5.10 -12.42 5.73
N LYS A 111 -3.76 -12.44 5.67
CA LYS A 111 -3.03 -13.18 4.63
C LYS A 111 -3.30 -14.68 4.68
N ALA A 112 -3.40 -15.28 5.86
CA ALA A 112 -3.69 -16.71 6.02
C ALA A 112 -5.10 -17.08 5.57
N PHE A 113 -6.13 -16.34 5.97
CA PHE A 113 -7.51 -16.58 5.53
C PHE A 113 -7.65 -16.39 4.02
N SER A 114 -6.98 -15.39 3.45
CA SER A 114 -6.98 -15.18 1.99
C SER A 114 -6.34 -16.35 1.22
N ARG A 115 -5.40 -17.08 1.81
CA ARG A 115 -4.86 -18.32 1.21
C ARG A 115 -5.80 -19.52 1.37
N LYS A 116 -6.57 -19.56 2.46
CA LYS A 116 -7.49 -20.67 2.78
C LYS A 116 -8.81 -20.61 1.99
N ILE A 117 -9.26 -19.42 1.59
CA ILE A 117 -10.48 -19.28 0.80
C ILE A 117 -10.22 -19.83 -0.61
N PRO A 118 -11.01 -20.81 -1.09
CA PRO A 118 -10.89 -21.30 -2.45
C PRO A 118 -11.14 -20.17 -3.43
N ARG A 119 -10.30 -20.05 -4.47
CA ARG A 119 -10.64 -19.21 -5.61
C ARG A 119 -11.73 -19.93 -6.39
N LYS A 120 -12.96 -19.40 -6.36
CA LYS A 120 -14.05 -19.94 -7.17
C LYS A 120 -13.67 -19.71 -8.64
N ASN A 121 -13.37 -20.79 -9.37
CA ASN A 121 -13.18 -20.70 -10.82
C ASN A 121 -14.53 -20.30 -11.42
N GLN A 122 -14.64 -19.06 -11.88
CA GLN A 122 -15.77 -18.64 -12.73
C GLN A 122 -15.51 -19.17 -14.14
N ASN A 123 -15.77 -20.45 -14.36
CA ASN A 123 -15.83 -21.04 -15.71
C ASN A 123 -17.27 -21.18 -16.21
N ASP A 124 -18.24 -20.47 -15.63
CA ASP A 124 -19.63 -20.51 -16.07
C ASP A 124 -20.09 -19.13 -16.57
N ASN A 125 -20.16 -19.02 -17.89
CA ASN A 125 -21.07 -18.25 -18.75
C ASN A 125 -21.43 -16.78 -18.44
N LEU A 126 -21.41 -16.00 -19.53
CA LEU A 126 -21.97 -14.65 -19.75
C LEU A 126 -21.18 -13.50 -19.08
N SER A 127 -20.87 -12.36 -19.71
CA SER A 127 -20.95 -11.83 -21.07
C SER A 127 -20.56 -10.35 -20.93
N ASN A 128 -19.68 -9.83 -21.80
CA ASN A 128 -19.66 -8.44 -22.24
C ASN A 128 -20.06 -7.36 -21.22
N GLN A 129 -19.19 -7.06 -20.25
CA GLN A 129 -18.86 -5.70 -19.80
C GLN A 129 -17.43 -5.74 -19.24
N SER A 130 -16.72 -4.62 -19.28
CA SER A 130 -15.37 -4.45 -18.78
C SER A 130 -15.31 -4.66 -17.26
N GLU A 131 -15.43 -5.90 -16.79
CA GLU A 131 -15.30 -6.23 -15.39
C GLU A 131 -13.84 -5.96 -14.99
N ASP A 132 -13.65 -4.91 -14.21
CA ASP A 132 -12.34 -4.54 -13.69
C ASP A 132 -11.73 -5.75 -13.00
N ALA A 133 -10.59 -6.23 -13.52
CA ALA A 133 -9.89 -7.41 -13.02
C ALA A 133 -9.51 -7.29 -11.53
N SER A 134 -9.63 -6.08 -10.95
CA SER A 134 -9.53 -5.83 -9.52
C SER A 134 -10.69 -6.37 -8.68
N LEU A 135 -11.93 -6.39 -9.19
CA LEU A 135 -13.13 -6.70 -8.40
C LEU A 135 -13.10 -8.10 -7.77
N PRO A 136 -12.75 -9.18 -8.49
CA PRO A 136 -12.66 -10.52 -7.88
C PRO A 136 -11.60 -10.59 -6.78
N LEU A 137 -10.49 -9.87 -6.94
CA LEU A 137 -9.41 -9.79 -5.94
C LEU A 137 -9.86 -9.03 -4.70
N LEU A 138 -10.57 -7.92 -4.86
CA LEU A 138 -11.11 -7.12 -3.76
C LEU A 138 -12.19 -7.89 -2.98
N ARG A 139 -13.13 -8.53 -3.68
CA ARG A 139 -14.15 -9.42 -3.09
C ARG A 139 -13.52 -10.55 -2.28
N HIS A 140 -12.48 -11.19 -2.83
CA HIS A 140 -11.73 -12.24 -2.14
C HIS A 140 -11.06 -11.73 -0.86
N ARG A 141 -10.48 -10.53 -0.90
CA ARG A 141 -9.86 -9.90 0.28
C ARG A 141 -10.88 -9.49 1.33
N GLN A 142 -12.05 -9.00 0.92
CA GLN A 142 -13.15 -8.66 1.80
C GLN A 142 -13.71 -9.91 2.50
N ALA A 143 -13.92 -11.00 1.77
CA ALA A 143 -14.32 -12.28 2.35
C ALA A 143 -13.30 -12.79 3.39
N ALA A 144 -12.01 -12.64 3.10
CA ALA A 144 -10.94 -12.98 4.05
C ALA A 144 -10.98 -12.08 5.29
N LEU A 145 -11.24 -10.78 5.13
CA LEU A 145 -11.33 -9.82 6.22
C LEU A 145 -12.49 -10.16 7.15
N ASN A 146 -13.65 -10.52 6.61
CA ASN A 146 -14.82 -10.92 7.38
C ASN A 146 -14.55 -12.15 8.26
N ARG A 147 -13.74 -13.12 7.77
CA ARG A 147 -13.32 -14.27 8.58
C ARG A 147 -12.34 -13.89 9.70
N VAL A 148 -11.47 -12.92 9.49
CA VAL A 148 -10.58 -12.40 10.55
C VAL A 148 -11.40 -11.74 11.65
N LYS A 149 -12.39 -10.92 11.26
CA LYS A 149 -13.34 -10.26 12.18
C LYS A 149 -14.10 -11.27 13.05
N GLY A 150 -14.56 -12.37 12.46
CA GLY A 150 -15.25 -13.42 13.22
C GLY A 150 -14.35 -14.27 14.13
N SER A 151 -13.02 -14.12 14.06
CA SER A 151 -12.08 -14.95 14.83
C SER A 151 -11.68 -14.35 16.18
N ARG A 152 -11.87 -13.04 16.41
CA ARG A 152 -11.51 -12.32 17.65
C ARG A 152 -12.26 -10.99 17.72
N ASP A 153 -12.38 -10.42 18.90
CA ASP A 153 -12.93 -9.09 19.10
C ASP A 153 -12.02 -8.00 18.53
N TRP A 154 -12.36 -7.53 17.33
CA TRP A 154 -11.72 -6.43 16.61
C TRP A 154 -12.66 -5.22 16.48
N THR A 155 -13.60 -5.08 17.42
CA THR A 155 -14.70 -4.10 17.36
C THR A 155 -14.24 -2.65 17.47
N HIS A 156 -13.08 -2.43 18.09
CA HIS A 156 -12.45 -1.13 18.24
C HIS A 156 -11.71 -0.66 16.97
N LEU A 157 -11.58 -1.52 15.94
CA LEU A 157 -10.88 -1.17 14.72
C LEU A 157 -11.79 -0.41 13.74
N GLU A 158 -11.29 0.71 13.25
CA GLU A 158 -11.92 1.49 12.18
C GLU A 158 -11.48 0.95 10.83
N ILE A 159 -12.44 0.57 9.98
CA ILE A 159 -12.18 -0.06 8.69
C ILE A 159 -12.78 0.79 7.59
N SER A 160 -11.91 1.38 6.77
CA SER A 160 -12.27 2.27 5.68
C SER A 160 -11.93 1.60 4.35
N TRP A 161 -12.94 1.30 3.55
CA TRP A 161 -12.76 0.88 2.16
C TRP A 161 -12.77 2.11 1.26
N HIS A 162 -11.81 2.20 0.36
CA HIS A 162 -11.67 3.29 -0.62
C HIS A 162 -11.92 2.82 -2.05
N LEU A 163 -11.86 1.50 -2.27
CA LEU A 163 -12.32 0.87 -3.50
C LEU A 163 -13.46 -0.05 -3.12
N ASP A 164 -14.64 0.18 -3.70
CA ASP A 164 -15.82 -0.60 -3.38
C ASP A 164 -15.67 -2.04 -3.88
N PRO A 165 -15.66 -3.03 -2.98
CA PRO A 165 -15.59 -4.43 -3.36
C PRO A 165 -16.98 -5.02 -3.68
N LEU A 166 -18.05 -4.22 -3.60
CA LEU A 166 -19.45 -4.63 -3.72
C LEU A 166 -19.96 -4.44 -5.15
#